data_AF-A0A6J0RIE1-F1
#
_entry.id   AF-A0A6J0RIE1-F1
#
_cell.length_a   1.000
_cell.length_b   1.000
_cell.length_c   1.000
_cell.angle_alpha   90.00
_cell.angle_beta   90.00
_cell.angle_gamma   90.00
#
_symmetry.space_group_name_H-M   'P 1'
#
loop_
_entity.id
_entity.type
_entity.pdbx_description
1 polymer ?
#
loop_
_entity_poly.entity_id
_entity_poly.type
_entity_poly.pdbx_seq_one_letter_code
_entity_poly.pdbx_strand_id
1 'polypeptide(L)'
;MSSPIVEVTDWGIEQCRSLHVHIKTPPRLRVDPASVTLQRGDSLRVRCLSPGNDDIKRYAQLGYSWTRNGVLFQSNPATVMWEDLYPDGSILKINNIQKSAEYTCIVSNTVRPVSKSVYITVIDRNAVRVCHSDTLYGVRWPTSAPGAAIVADCPRGFEGHSRRICESRDTGNSTWLLPDFALCVHDQLLLIYNKFRALSAGYQQTNSSAILKACFAYTAKRHKRFLPGEAGFLIDMLHEVDTYLQLKGTQLEREMAAEIILHILDKVMQNTQSLNSQQQIKKLQLLTQSAALNRETIAASQLATSTSSTSAAAAAAAAAAATADNSAISSASASGASASATTTQTEITSGAATAAGNAMSPARSSATATNSALATLLRNDGATLGGGGSGNAVGGSSILTVDEDSLSLDRLNSLRIYMTSVKTLPFNLRIYGDDLFADQLYMDIGLSNRLLNIMANSTIFASVISYKNLKSFLPKTYYTRGSDPKESDYILASRILQTWLFQSNRSNDNLREPLDLPFEAGHVEIIFQHEVAPKEGDWVAVCGHDYKASFESTWRSDLCITKHLMANITRCICPLSGTYVVMLTKRNNNSQPVSPTQRPLFVIISCACGLLQSCSAFLILLPIWFNRKCA
;
A
#
# COMPACT_ATOMS: atom_id res chain seq x y z
N MET A 1 2.64 -9.35 -31.89
CA MET A 1 1.37 -9.88 -32.44
C MET A 1 1.55 -11.36 -32.67
N SER A 2 0.84 -12.20 -31.92
CA SER A 2 0.78 -13.65 -32.13
C SER A 2 -0.61 -13.95 -32.69
N SER A 3 -0.69 -14.44 -33.92
CA SER A 3 -1.96 -14.82 -34.55
C SER A 3 -2.52 -16.05 -33.81
N PRO A 4 -3.76 -16.00 -33.29
CA PRO A 4 -4.40 -17.21 -32.80
C PRO A 4 -4.68 -18.13 -34.00
N ILE A 5 -4.24 -19.39 -33.90
CA ILE A 5 -4.67 -20.46 -34.81
C ILE A 5 -5.95 -21.00 -34.20
N VAL A 6 -7.05 -20.93 -34.95
CA VAL A 6 -8.32 -21.53 -34.54
C VAL A 6 -8.45 -22.84 -35.29
N GLU A 7 -8.65 -23.91 -34.54
CA GLU A 7 -8.99 -25.22 -35.07
C GLU A 7 -10.52 -25.29 -35.21
N VAL A 8 -11.00 -25.42 -36.44
CA VAL A 8 -12.43 -25.63 -36.72
C VAL A 8 -12.55 -27.03 -37.29
N THR A 9 -13.27 -27.90 -36.58
CA THR A 9 -13.61 -29.25 -37.02
C THR A 9 -15.03 -29.25 -37.58
N ASP A 10 -15.15 -29.43 -38.88
CA ASP A 10 -16.43 -29.66 -39.54
C ASP A 10 -16.27 -30.89 -40.46
N TRP A 11 -17.13 -31.90 -40.28
CA TRP A 11 -17.14 -33.16 -41.05
C TRP A 11 -15.79 -33.90 -41.16
N GLY A 12 -14.98 -33.89 -40.10
CA GLY A 12 -13.74 -34.68 -40.03
C GLY A 12 -12.55 -34.10 -40.82
N ILE A 13 -12.64 -32.87 -41.30
CA ILE A 13 -11.53 -32.15 -41.93
C ILE A 13 -11.08 -31.01 -41.01
N GLU A 14 -9.88 -31.14 -40.45
CA GLU A 14 -9.22 -30.07 -39.70
C GLU A 14 -8.58 -29.07 -40.68
N GLN A 15 -9.06 -27.82 -40.70
CA GLN A 15 -8.38 -26.74 -41.41
C GLN A 15 -7.81 -25.73 -40.42
N CYS A 16 -6.48 -25.70 -40.31
CA CYS A 16 -5.76 -24.62 -39.62
C CYS A 16 -5.76 -23.35 -40.49
N ARG A 17 -6.69 -22.41 -40.25
CA ARG A 17 -6.65 -21.08 -40.86
C ARG A 17 -6.15 -20.05 -39.86
N SER A 18 -5.19 -19.22 -40.29
CA SER A 18 -4.74 -18.07 -39.51
C SER A 18 -5.80 -16.97 -39.55
N LEU A 19 -6.45 -16.70 -38.43
CA LEU A 19 -7.39 -15.58 -38.30
C LEU A 19 -6.60 -14.31 -37.95
N HIS A 20 -6.65 -13.31 -38.83
CA HIS A 20 -6.04 -12.01 -38.54
C HIS A 20 -7.05 -11.13 -37.79
N VAL A 21 -6.90 -11.06 -36.46
CA VAL A 21 -7.79 -10.25 -35.60
C VAL A 21 -7.19 -8.85 -35.44
N HIS A 22 -7.86 -7.84 -36.01
CA HIS A 22 -7.53 -6.44 -35.77
C HIS A 22 -8.30 -5.89 -34.57
N ILE A 23 -7.60 -5.67 -33.46
CA ILE A 23 -8.19 -5.07 -32.25
C ILE A 23 -8.26 -3.56 -32.44
N LYS A 24 -9.47 -3.01 -32.54
CA LYS A 24 -9.68 -1.56 -32.55
C LYS A 24 -9.48 -1.02 -31.13
N THR A 25 -8.59 -0.05 -30.97
CA THR A 25 -8.33 0.60 -29.67
C THR A 25 -8.88 2.04 -29.66
N PRO A 26 -9.22 2.59 -28.49
CA PRO A 26 -9.53 4.02 -28.36
C PRO A 26 -8.34 4.86 -28.87
N PRO A 27 -8.58 5.97 -29.57
CA PRO A 27 -7.50 6.79 -30.11
C PRO A 27 -6.66 7.40 -28.98
N ARG A 28 -5.35 7.51 -29.19
CA ARG A 28 -4.48 8.28 -28.29
C ARG A 28 -4.62 9.76 -28.60
N LEU A 29 -4.78 10.59 -27.59
CA LEU A 29 -5.00 12.03 -27.74
C LEU A 29 -3.86 12.84 -27.11
N ARG A 30 -3.39 13.88 -27.79
CA ARG A 30 -2.43 14.86 -27.28
C ARG A 30 -2.93 16.26 -27.59
N VAL A 31 -2.94 17.15 -26.59
CA VAL A 31 -3.29 18.56 -26.76
C VAL A 31 -2.05 19.39 -26.44
N ASP A 32 -1.75 20.36 -27.28
CA ASP A 32 -0.55 21.21 -27.18
C ASP A 32 -0.91 22.70 -27.38
N PRO A 33 -0.63 23.58 -26.40
CA PRO A 33 -0.06 23.27 -25.09
C PRO A 33 -1.07 22.56 -24.16
N ALA A 34 -0.57 21.83 -23.16
CA ALA A 34 -1.44 21.20 -22.14
C ALA A 34 -2.05 22.23 -21.17
N SER A 35 -1.32 23.31 -20.88
CA SER A 35 -1.83 24.49 -20.22
C SER A 35 -0.99 25.71 -20.62
N VAL A 36 -1.58 26.90 -20.54
CA VAL A 36 -0.86 28.13 -20.85
C VAL A 36 -1.39 29.30 -20.03
N THR A 37 -0.49 30.21 -19.69
CA THR A 37 -0.83 31.50 -19.11
C THR A 37 -0.52 32.60 -20.12
N LEU A 38 -1.50 33.48 -20.35
CA LEU A 38 -1.45 34.53 -21.37
C LEU A 38 -1.86 35.88 -20.78
N GLN A 39 -1.43 36.97 -21.38
CA GLN A 39 -1.89 38.31 -21.02
C GLN A 39 -3.24 38.61 -21.67
N ARG A 40 -4.02 39.50 -21.04
CA ARG A 40 -5.29 39.95 -21.60
C ARG A 40 -5.09 40.55 -23.01
N GLY A 41 -5.86 40.03 -23.97
CA GLY A 41 -5.81 40.40 -25.38
C GLY A 41 -4.91 39.53 -26.25
N ASP A 42 -4.14 38.62 -25.66
CA ASP A 42 -3.32 37.68 -26.43
C ASP A 42 -4.17 36.70 -27.24
N SER A 43 -3.56 36.10 -28.25
CA SER A 43 -4.20 35.06 -29.08
C SER A 43 -3.41 33.76 -28.99
N LEU A 44 -4.11 32.62 -29.07
CA LEU A 44 -3.53 31.29 -28.89
C LEU A 44 -3.98 30.35 -30.00
N ARG A 45 -3.06 29.49 -30.41
CA ARG A 45 -3.35 28.34 -31.25
C ARG A 45 -3.10 27.06 -30.46
N VAL A 46 -4.12 26.22 -30.35
CA VAL A 46 -4.05 24.92 -29.66
C VAL A 46 -4.15 23.83 -30.71
N ARG A 47 -3.26 22.83 -30.62
CA ARG A 47 -3.27 21.65 -31.48
C ARG A 47 -3.81 20.46 -30.71
N CYS A 48 -4.75 19.75 -31.31
CA CYS A 48 -5.23 18.48 -30.83
C CYS A 48 -4.83 17.41 -31.84
N LEU A 49 -3.96 16.49 -31.43
CA LEU A 49 -3.32 15.50 -32.29
C LEU A 49 -3.61 14.09 -31.80
N SER A 50 -3.60 13.16 -32.73
CA SER A 50 -3.82 11.73 -32.48
C SER A 50 -2.56 10.91 -32.83
N PRO A 51 -1.47 10.98 -32.03
CA PRO A 51 -0.19 10.34 -32.35
C PRO A 51 -0.24 8.81 -32.23
N GLY A 52 0.47 8.10 -33.11
CA GLY A 52 0.65 6.64 -33.05
C GLY A 52 -0.56 5.82 -33.53
N ASN A 53 -1.47 6.44 -34.27
CA ASN A 53 -2.69 5.81 -34.78
C ASN A 53 -2.55 5.34 -36.25
N ASP A 54 -1.36 5.05 -36.76
CA ASP A 54 -1.16 4.74 -38.19
C ASP A 54 -1.97 3.51 -38.66
N ASP A 55 -2.18 2.54 -37.78
CA ASP A 55 -3.09 1.40 -38.01
C ASP A 55 -4.57 1.81 -38.00
N ILE A 56 -4.96 2.77 -37.17
CA ILE A 56 -6.35 3.28 -37.08
C ILE A 56 -6.67 4.21 -38.27
N LYS A 57 -5.72 5.04 -38.71
CA LYS A 57 -5.86 5.97 -39.83
C LYS A 57 -6.19 5.27 -41.14
N ARG A 58 -5.78 4.00 -41.29
CA ARG A 58 -6.04 3.20 -42.49
C ARG A 58 -7.47 2.60 -42.52
N TYR A 59 -8.16 2.50 -41.37
CA TYR A 59 -9.44 1.78 -41.25
C TYR A 59 -10.56 2.52 -40.52
N ALA A 60 -10.32 3.71 -39.97
CA ALA A 60 -11.33 4.50 -39.28
C ALA A 60 -11.13 6.01 -39.45
N GLN A 61 -12.22 6.70 -39.83
CA GLN A 61 -12.29 8.15 -39.84
C GLN A 61 -12.43 8.65 -38.39
N LEU A 62 -11.49 9.46 -37.93
CA LEU A 62 -11.54 10.11 -36.62
C LEU A 62 -12.34 11.41 -36.75
N GLY A 63 -13.33 11.59 -35.87
CA GLY A 63 -14.07 12.84 -35.74
C GLY A 63 -13.47 13.71 -34.63
N TYR A 64 -13.26 15.00 -34.89
CA TYR A 64 -12.77 15.96 -33.90
C TYR A 64 -13.86 16.98 -33.57
N SER A 65 -14.03 17.30 -32.29
CA SER A 65 -14.90 18.36 -31.84
C SER A 65 -14.33 19.09 -30.62
N TRP A 66 -14.81 20.30 -30.38
CA TRP A 66 -14.32 21.15 -29.30
C TRP A 66 -15.46 21.65 -28.42
N THR A 67 -15.23 21.68 -27.12
CA THR A 67 -16.11 22.33 -26.14
C THR A 67 -15.35 23.40 -25.37
N ARG A 68 -16.08 24.36 -24.81
CA ARG A 68 -15.58 25.43 -23.94
C ARG A 68 -16.31 25.32 -22.61
N ASN A 69 -15.57 25.10 -21.52
CA ASN A 69 -16.10 24.88 -20.17
C ASN A 69 -17.21 23.81 -20.14
N GLY A 70 -17.01 22.71 -20.90
CA GLY A 70 -17.96 21.62 -21.01
C GLY A 70 -19.14 21.84 -21.97
N VAL A 71 -19.27 23.02 -22.58
CA VAL A 71 -20.39 23.35 -23.48
C VAL A 71 -19.90 23.50 -24.93
N LEU A 72 -20.67 23.00 -25.89
CA LEU A 72 -20.40 23.23 -27.31
C LEU A 72 -20.54 24.73 -27.63
N PHE A 73 -19.62 25.26 -28.44
CA PHE A 73 -19.65 26.66 -28.86
C PHE A 73 -19.66 26.77 -30.38
N GLN A 74 -20.22 27.87 -30.89
CA GLN A 74 -20.26 28.13 -32.31
C GLN A 74 -18.89 28.64 -32.81
N SER A 75 -18.40 28.04 -33.89
CA SER A 75 -17.17 28.49 -34.56
C SER A 75 -17.36 29.90 -35.13
N ASN A 76 -16.50 30.84 -34.75
CA ASN A 76 -16.49 32.21 -35.25
C ASN A 76 -15.03 32.65 -35.52
N PRO A 77 -14.66 32.94 -36.78
CA PRO A 77 -13.30 33.36 -37.14
C PRO A 77 -12.76 34.58 -36.37
N ALA A 78 -13.65 35.48 -35.93
CA ALA A 78 -13.26 36.68 -35.20
C ALA A 78 -12.87 36.39 -33.75
N THR A 79 -13.41 35.33 -33.13
CA THR A 79 -13.21 35.06 -31.70
C THR A 79 -12.58 33.69 -31.45
N VAL A 80 -13.23 32.61 -31.87
CA VAL A 80 -12.80 31.24 -31.59
C VAL A 80 -13.27 30.36 -32.74
N MET A 81 -12.34 29.73 -33.45
CA MET A 81 -12.64 28.82 -34.55
C MET A 81 -11.75 27.58 -34.47
N TRP A 82 -12.21 26.46 -35.00
CA TRP A 82 -11.36 25.28 -35.17
C TRP A 82 -11.39 24.78 -36.61
N GLU A 83 -10.29 24.15 -37.02
CA GLU A 83 -10.06 23.57 -38.34
C GLU A 83 -9.52 22.16 -38.17
N ASP A 84 -10.08 21.20 -38.88
CA ASP A 84 -9.57 19.83 -38.84
C ASP A 84 -8.35 19.68 -39.75
N LEU A 85 -7.28 19.15 -39.17
CA LEU A 85 -6.09 18.72 -39.89
C LEU A 85 -6.30 17.28 -40.35
N TYR A 86 -6.63 17.08 -41.62
CA TYR A 86 -6.68 15.74 -42.19
C TYR A 86 -5.25 15.20 -42.42
N PRO A 87 -4.88 13.99 -41.95
CA PRO A 87 -5.60 13.06 -41.06
C PRO A 87 -5.26 13.21 -39.56
N ASP A 88 -4.35 14.12 -39.21
CA ASP A 88 -3.57 14.06 -37.97
C ASP A 88 -4.09 14.90 -36.79
N GLY A 89 -5.23 15.60 -36.90
CA GLY A 89 -5.74 16.35 -35.76
C GLY A 89 -6.82 17.41 -36.02
N SER A 90 -6.92 18.34 -35.09
CA SER A 90 -7.71 19.57 -35.20
C SER A 90 -6.94 20.72 -34.54
N ILE A 91 -7.03 21.92 -35.11
CA ILE A 91 -6.42 23.15 -34.58
C ILE A 91 -7.52 24.08 -34.12
N LEU A 92 -7.45 24.50 -32.86
CA LEU A 92 -8.28 25.56 -32.31
C LEU A 92 -7.50 26.88 -32.34
N LYS A 93 -8.07 27.92 -32.96
CA LYS A 93 -7.57 29.30 -32.97
C LYS A 93 -8.46 30.15 -32.08
N ILE A 94 -7.85 30.83 -31.10
CA ILE A 94 -8.53 31.65 -30.10
C ILE A 94 -7.93 33.04 -30.19
N ASN A 95 -8.74 34.02 -30.56
CA ASN A 95 -8.30 35.40 -30.78
C ASN A 95 -8.78 36.30 -29.65
N ASN A 96 -7.97 37.30 -29.30
CA ASN A 96 -8.31 38.36 -28.35
C ASN A 96 -8.86 37.84 -27.00
N ILE A 97 -8.08 37.01 -26.30
CA ILE A 97 -8.52 36.29 -25.11
C ILE A 97 -8.69 37.26 -23.93
N GLN A 98 -9.91 37.33 -23.40
CA GLN A 98 -10.26 38.24 -22.29
C GLN A 98 -10.39 37.55 -20.93
N LYS A 99 -10.78 36.26 -20.90
CA LYS A 99 -11.08 35.52 -19.67
C LYS A 99 -10.49 34.11 -19.75
N SER A 100 -10.05 33.61 -18.59
CA SER A 100 -9.64 32.21 -18.43
C SER A 100 -10.77 31.27 -18.81
N ALA A 101 -10.42 30.17 -19.48
CA ALA A 101 -11.37 29.16 -19.93
C ALA A 101 -10.67 27.80 -20.11
N GLU A 102 -11.46 26.74 -19.99
CA GLU A 102 -11.07 25.38 -20.35
C GLU A 102 -11.62 25.08 -21.75
N TYR A 103 -10.76 24.60 -22.65
CA TYR A 103 -11.17 24.08 -23.94
C TYR A 103 -10.86 22.60 -24.02
N THR A 104 -11.85 21.79 -24.39
CA THR A 104 -11.70 20.33 -24.45
C THR A 104 -11.80 19.87 -25.89
N CYS A 105 -10.77 19.18 -26.36
CA CYS A 105 -10.81 18.44 -27.61
C CYS A 105 -11.40 17.06 -27.35
N ILE A 106 -12.37 16.67 -28.16
CA ILE A 106 -13.03 15.36 -28.12
C ILE A 106 -12.75 14.68 -29.45
N VAL A 107 -12.23 13.46 -29.38
CA VAL A 107 -11.92 12.64 -30.55
C VAL A 107 -12.73 11.36 -30.48
N SER A 108 -13.54 11.12 -31.50
CA SER A 108 -14.40 9.95 -31.60
C SER A 108 -13.90 8.97 -32.65
N ASN A 109 -14.04 7.69 -32.33
CA ASN A 109 -13.92 6.56 -33.25
C ASN A 109 -15.06 5.58 -32.92
N THR A 110 -15.24 4.57 -33.77
CA THR A 110 -16.17 3.43 -33.64
C THR A 110 -16.09 2.64 -32.32
N VAL A 111 -15.05 2.84 -31.49
CA VAL A 111 -14.85 2.15 -30.20
C VAL A 111 -15.37 2.99 -29.02
N ARG A 112 -14.73 4.15 -28.78
CA ARG A 112 -15.04 5.03 -27.66
C ARG A 112 -14.53 6.45 -27.94
N PRO A 113 -15.28 7.52 -27.60
CA PRO A 113 -14.76 8.87 -27.61
C PRO A 113 -13.75 9.10 -26.47
N VAL A 114 -12.66 9.80 -26.77
CA VAL A 114 -11.65 10.23 -25.80
C VAL A 114 -11.58 11.75 -25.80
N SER A 115 -11.28 12.36 -24.66
CA SER A 115 -11.19 13.82 -24.57
C SER A 115 -9.98 14.26 -23.76
N LYS A 116 -9.47 15.45 -24.10
CA LYS A 116 -8.40 16.13 -23.36
C LYS A 116 -8.62 17.63 -23.38
N SER A 117 -8.40 18.26 -22.23
CA SER A 117 -8.55 19.69 -22.04
C SER A 117 -7.22 20.42 -22.10
N VAL A 118 -7.27 21.66 -22.58
CA VAL A 118 -6.26 22.71 -22.36
C VAL A 118 -6.82 23.74 -21.39
N TYR A 119 -6.01 24.09 -20.39
CA TYR A 119 -6.34 25.12 -19.41
C TYR A 119 -5.68 26.43 -19.79
N ILE A 120 -6.49 27.46 -20.07
CA ILE A 120 -6.01 28.79 -20.42
C ILE A 120 -6.25 29.73 -19.24
N THR A 121 -5.17 30.25 -18.67
CA THR A 121 -5.21 31.23 -17.60
C THR A 121 -4.86 32.61 -18.15
N VAL A 122 -5.72 33.60 -17.93
CA VAL A 122 -5.47 34.98 -18.33
C VAL A 122 -5.00 35.80 -17.14
N ILE A 123 -3.88 36.48 -17.30
CA ILE A 123 -3.32 37.42 -16.33
C ILE A 123 -3.37 38.85 -16.87
N ASP A 124 -3.46 39.81 -15.95
CA ASP A 124 -3.33 41.22 -16.31
C ASP A 124 -1.86 41.55 -16.59
N ARG A 125 -1.61 42.53 -17.47
CA ARG A 125 -0.26 42.89 -17.94
C ARG A 125 0.72 43.28 -16.81
N ASN A 126 0.19 43.77 -15.68
CA ASN A 126 0.97 44.21 -14.51
C ASN A 126 0.69 43.37 -13.27
N ALA A 127 0.40 42.08 -13.42
CA ALA A 127 0.16 41.20 -12.28
C ALA A 127 1.44 41.01 -11.44
N VAL A 128 1.54 41.67 -10.28
CA VAL A 128 2.69 41.62 -9.36
C VAL A 128 2.77 40.28 -8.59
N ARG A 129 1.68 39.53 -8.53
CA ARG A 129 1.54 38.31 -7.72
C ARG A 129 1.47 37.08 -8.63
N VAL A 130 2.61 36.72 -9.23
CA VAL A 130 2.76 35.57 -10.12
C VAL A 130 3.99 34.74 -9.75
N CYS A 131 3.93 33.45 -10.03
CA CYS A 131 5.11 32.60 -10.04
C CYS A 131 5.80 32.73 -11.40
N HIS A 132 7.07 33.15 -11.41
CA HIS A 132 7.85 33.34 -12.63
C HIS A 132 8.18 32.02 -13.31
N SER A 133 8.44 32.07 -14.62
CA SER A 133 8.84 30.88 -15.37
C SER A 133 10.12 30.27 -14.82
N ASP A 134 10.14 28.95 -14.69
CA ASP A 134 11.21 28.17 -14.07
C ASP A 134 11.41 26.86 -14.84
N THR A 135 12.61 26.29 -14.82
CA THR A 135 12.88 24.97 -15.41
C THR A 135 13.37 24.03 -14.32
N LEU A 136 12.55 23.04 -13.98
CA LEU A 136 12.82 22.12 -12.86
C LEU A 136 12.53 20.68 -13.30
N TYR A 137 13.40 19.74 -12.94
CA TYR A 137 13.34 18.32 -13.36
C TYR A 137 13.25 18.10 -14.88
N GLY A 138 13.81 19.01 -15.68
CA GLY A 138 13.75 18.93 -17.14
C GLY A 138 12.40 19.33 -17.74
N VAL A 139 11.50 19.92 -16.93
CA VAL A 139 10.21 20.47 -17.37
C VAL A 139 10.25 21.99 -17.25
N ARG A 140 9.77 22.68 -18.30
CA ARG A 140 9.65 24.14 -18.33
C ARG A 140 8.27 24.54 -17.81
N TRP A 141 8.25 25.28 -16.71
CA TRP A 141 7.06 25.85 -16.09
C TRP A 141 6.89 27.29 -16.57
N PRO A 142 5.78 27.66 -17.23
CA PRO A 142 5.54 29.03 -17.67
C PRO A 142 5.22 29.94 -16.47
N THR A 143 5.32 31.26 -16.66
CA THR A 143 4.84 32.21 -15.64
C THR A 143 3.35 31.98 -15.38
N SER A 144 2.92 31.85 -14.13
CA SER A 144 1.53 31.51 -13.80
C SER A 144 1.02 32.24 -12.57
N ALA A 145 -0.28 32.56 -12.58
CA ALA A 145 -0.96 33.13 -11.42
C ALA A 145 -1.22 32.05 -10.35
N PRO A 146 -1.35 32.43 -9.07
CA PRO A 146 -1.75 31.52 -8.02
C PRO A 146 -3.12 30.88 -8.26
N GLY A 147 -3.26 29.60 -7.91
CA GLY A 147 -4.54 28.89 -8.00
C GLY A 147 -4.40 27.48 -8.53
N ALA A 148 -5.05 27.20 -9.67
CA ALA A 148 -5.14 25.86 -10.24
C ALA A 148 -3.78 25.29 -10.67
N ALA A 149 -3.70 23.96 -10.73
CA ALA A 149 -2.51 23.27 -11.18
C ALA A 149 -2.23 23.52 -12.67
N ILE A 150 -0.99 23.88 -12.96
CA ILE A 150 -0.46 24.04 -14.31
C ILE A 150 0.00 22.67 -14.80
N VAL A 151 -0.39 22.30 -16.01
CA VAL A 151 -0.12 21.00 -16.63
C VAL A 151 0.96 21.17 -17.70
N ALA A 152 2.00 20.34 -17.64
CA ALA A 152 3.07 20.31 -18.62
C ALA A 152 3.35 18.87 -19.07
N ASP A 153 4.05 18.70 -20.18
CA ASP A 153 4.54 17.39 -20.60
C ASP A 153 5.51 16.82 -19.55
N CYS A 154 5.57 15.49 -19.43
CA CYS A 154 6.59 14.83 -18.61
C CYS A 154 8.00 15.03 -19.19
N PRO A 155 9.05 14.90 -18.36
CA PRO A 155 10.43 14.93 -18.85
C PRO A 155 10.70 13.77 -19.81
N ARG A 156 11.81 13.86 -20.57
CA ARG A 156 12.20 12.82 -21.55
C ARG A 156 12.33 11.45 -20.87
N GLY A 157 11.84 10.40 -21.53
CA GLY A 157 11.83 9.03 -21.01
C GLY A 157 10.61 8.67 -20.15
N PHE A 158 9.60 9.54 -20.15
CA PHE A 158 8.34 9.35 -19.47
C PHE A 158 7.16 9.64 -20.39
N GLU A 159 6.10 8.87 -20.19
CA GLU A 159 4.79 9.09 -20.80
C GLU A 159 3.82 9.66 -19.75
N GLY A 160 3.01 10.65 -20.14
CA GLY A 160 2.01 11.25 -19.27
C GLY A 160 2.11 12.77 -19.19
N HIS A 161 1.64 13.34 -18.07
CA HIS A 161 1.71 14.79 -17.82
C HIS A 161 2.18 15.06 -16.39
N SER A 162 2.93 16.15 -16.22
CA SER A 162 3.33 16.66 -14.92
C SER A 162 2.44 17.84 -14.51
N ARG A 163 2.32 18.07 -13.21
CA ARG A 163 1.51 19.16 -12.64
C ARG A 163 2.35 20.00 -11.70
N ARG A 164 2.07 21.29 -11.58
CA ARG A 164 2.67 22.16 -10.55
C ARG A 164 1.71 23.26 -10.16
N ILE A 165 1.68 23.60 -8.88
CA ILE A 165 0.77 24.61 -8.33
C ILE A 165 1.58 25.85 -7.94
N CYS A 166 1.10 27.02 -8.38
CA CYS A 166 1.54 28.30 -7.86
C CYS A 166 0.65 28.67 -6.66
N GLU A 167 1.24 28.80 -5.48
CA GLU A 167 0.52 29.14 -4.26
C GLU A 167 0.71 30.62 -3.91
N SER A 168 -0.35 31.28 -3.45
CA SER A 168 -0.27 32.62 -2.86
C SER A 168 -0.01 32.47 -1.37
N ARG A 169 1.08 33.06 -0.87
CA ARG A 169 1.32 33.17 0.58
C ARG A 169 0.65 34.42 1.15
N ASP A 170 0.38 34.39 2.46
CA ASP A 170 -0.28 35.48 3.19
C ASP A 170 0.46 36.83 3.08
N THR A 171 1.76 36.80 2.81
CA THR A 171 2.62 37.98 2.62
C THR A 171 2.49 38.64 1.25
N GLY A 172 1.55 38.20 0.42
CA GLY A 172 1.34 38.73 -0.94
C GLY A 172 2.32 38.19 -1.98
N ASN A 173 3.29 37.34 -1.59
CA ASN A 173 4.23 36.69 -2.50
C ASN A 173 3.68 35.37 -3.03
N SER A 174 3.92 35.09 -4.31
CA SER A 174 3.54 33.84 -4.97
C SER A 174 4.75 32.91 -5.08
N THR A 175 4.61 31.65 -4.66
CA THR A 175 5.70 30.66 -4.70
C THR A 175 5.27 29.37 -5.36
N TRP A 176 6.15 28.80 -6.18
CA TRP A 176 5.94 27.49 -6.76
C TRP A 176 6.01 26.39 -5.69
N LEU A 177 5.01 25.53 -5.65
CA LEU A 177 5.08 24.27 -4.91
C LEU A 177 5.94 23.25 -5.67
N LEU A 178 6.27 22.15 -4.99
CA LEU A 178 6.97 21.02 -5.59
C LEU A 178 6.12 20.47 -6.74
N PRO A 179 6.68 20.17 -7.92
CA PRO A 179 5.92 19.57 -9.00
C PRO A 179 5.42 18.17 -8.61
N ASP A 180 4.34 17.74 -9.24
CA ASP A 180 3.72 16.45 -9.11
C ASP A 180 3.91 15.65 -10.41
N PHE A 181 4.64 14.55 -10.32
CA PHE A 181 4.91 13.60 -11.39
C PHE A 181 4.18 12.27 -11.20
N ALA A 182 3.14 12.20 -10.35
CA ALA A 182 2.37 10.97 -10.14
C ALA A 182 1.70 10.43 -11.41
N LEU A 183 1.48 11.30 -12.40
CA LEU A 183 0.93 10.94 -13.71
C LEU A 183 2.00 10.77 -14.80
N CYS A 184 3.29 10.78 -14.44
CA CYS A 184 4.40 10.49 -15.34
C CYS A 184 4.90 9.07 -15.12
N VAL A 185 4.74 8.21 -16.12
CA VAL A 185 5.19 6.82 -16.07
C VAL A 185 6.47 6.67 -16.88
N HIS A 186 7.52 6.15 -16.26
CA HIS A 186 8.78 5.91 -16.94
C HIS A 186 8.65 4.79 -17.98
N ASP A 187 9.26 4.94 -19.16
CA ASP A 187 9.09 4.00 -20.29
C ASP A 187 9.42 2.54 -19.90
N GLN A 188 10.50 2.34 -19.14
CA GLN A 188 10.87 1.02 -18.62
C GLN A 188 9.80 0.40 -17.72
N LEU A 189 9.16 1.17 -16.85
CA LEU A 189 8.12 0.68 -15.96
C LEU A 189 6.83 0.38 -16.74
N LEU A 190 6.51 1.22 -17.72
CA LEU A 190 5.39 0.99 -18.64
C LEU A 190 5.55 -0.32 -19.42
N LEU A 191 6.76 -0.66 -19.87
CA LEU A 191 7.05 -1.94 -20.52
C LEU A 191 6.78 -3.13 -19.60
N ILE A 192 7.19 -3.05 -18.32
CA ILE A 192 6.93 -4.12 -17.34
C ILE A 192 5.42 -4.24 -17.10
N TYR A 193 4.72 -3.11 -16.95
CA TYR A 193 3.27 -3.09 -16.77
C TYR A 193 2.51 -3.69 -17.96
N ASN A 194 2.93 -3.41 -19.19
CA ASN A 194 2.32 -4.01 -20.38
C ASN A 194 2.50 -5.54 -20.42
N LYS A 195 3.66 -6.05 -19.97
CA LYS A 195 3.87 -7.51 -19.81
C LYS A 195 2.95 -8.10 -18.74
N PHE A 196 2.76 -7.40 -17.62
CA PHE A 196 1.80 -7.82 -16.59
C PHE A 196 0.36 -7.85 -17.13
N ARG A 197 -0.06 -6.83 -17.89
CA ARG A 197 -1.38 -6.83 -18.55
C ARG A 197 -1.57 -8.00 -19.50
N ALA A 198 -0.53 -8.38 -20.24
CA ALA A 198 -0.57 -9.55 -21.10
C ALA A 198 -0.77 -10.84 -20.27
N LEU A 199 -0.05 -10.99 -19.16
CA LEU A 199 -0.22 -12.10 -18.23
C LEU A 199 -1.63 -12.14 -17.63
N SER A 200 -2.17 -11.00 -17.18
CA SER A 200 -3.52 -10.94 -16.59
C SER A 200 -4.61 -11.29 -17.61
N ALA A 201 -4.38 -10.99 -18.89
CA ALA A 201 -5.26 -11.35 -20.00
C ALA A 201 -5.12 -12.82 -20.46
N GLY A 202 -4.21 -13.60 -19.86
CA GLY A 202 -4.02 -15.03 -20.15
C GLY A 202 -2.93 -15.33 -21.17
N TYR A 203 -2.19 -14.33 -21.66
CA TYR A 203 -1.04 -14.57 -22.52
C TYR A 203 0.16 -15.07 -21.70
N GLN A 204 0.63 -16.29 -21.96
CA GLN A 204 1.74 -16.93 -21.25
C GLN A 204 3.12 -16.45 -21.75
N GLN A 205 3.31 -15.14 -21.92
CA GLN A 205 4.61 -14.56 -22.34
C GLN A 205 5.56 -14.30 -21.17
N THR A 206 5.04 -14.24 -19.95
CA THR A 206 5.78 -13.95 -18.71
C THR A 206 5.06 -14.62 -17.53
N ASN A 207 5.68 -14.64 -16.35
CA ASN A 207 5.06 -15.09 -15.10
C ASN A 207 5.16 -13.99 -14.01
N SER A 208 4.43 -14.17 -12.91
CA SER A 208 4.37 -13.20 -11.80
C SER A 208 5.74 -12.94 -11.16
N SER A 209 6.56 -13.98 -11.02
CA SER A 209 7.92 -13.86 -10.46
C SER A 209 8.81 -12.95 -11.31
N ALA A 210 8.78 -13.12 -12.65
CA ALA A 210 9.55 -12.31 -13.57
C ALA A 210 9.11 -10.84 -13.56
N ILE A 211 7.79 -10.58 -13.42
CA ILE A 211 7.26 -9.22 -13.27
C ILE A 211 7.78 -8.57 -11.98
N LEU A 212 7.69 -9.27 -10.85
CA LEU A 212 8.13 -8.75 -9.55
C LEU A 212 9.65 -8.53 -9.51
N LYS A 213 10.45 -9.44 -10.06
CA LYS A 213 11.90 -9.28 -10.22
C LYS A 213 12.25 -8.06 -11.08
N ALA A 214 11.52 -7.84 -12.18
CA ALA A 214 11.71 -6.68 -13.03
C ALA A 214 11.36 -5.36 -12.30
N CYS A 215 10.26 -5.34 -11.53
CA CYS A 215 9.89 -4.21 -10.68
C CYS A 215 10.96 -3.92 -9.61
N PHE A 216 11.51 -4.96 -8.99
CA PHE A 216 12.59 -4.83 -8.02
C PHE A 216 13.86 -4.28 -8.65
N ALA A 217 14.31 -4.83 -9.78
CA ALA A 217 15.49 -4.35 -10.51
C ALA A 217 15.35 -2.88 -10.93
N TYR A 218 14.16 -2.49 -11.43
CA TYR A 218 13.83 -1.10 -11.74
C TYR A 218 13.98 -0.19 -10.50
N THR A 219 13.36 -0.57 -9.38
CA THR A 219 13.35 0.21 -8.15
C THR A 219 14.76 0.31 -7.56
N ALA A 220 15.49 -0.79 -7.49
CA ALA A 220 16.85 -0.84 -6.97
C ALA A 220 17.79 0.11 -7.74
N LYS A 221 17.66 0.19 -9.07
CA LYS A 221 18.45 1.11 -9.90
C LYS A 221 18.03 2.57 -9.74
N ARG A 222 16.73 2.84 -9.56
CA ARG A 222 16.15 4.18 -9.73
C ARG A 222 15.74 4.90 -8.45
N HIS A 223 15.59 4.22 -7.31
CA HIS A 223 15.04 4.78 -6.07
C HIS A 223 15.64 6.14 -5.66
N LYS A 224 16.95 6.35 -5.82
CA LYS A 224 17.64 7.62 -5.49
C LYS A 224 17.27 8.80 -6.41
N ARG A 225 16.70 8.53 -7.58
CA ARG A 225 16.37 9.51 -8.64
C ARG A 225 14.89 9.55 -8.97
N PHE A 226 14.04 9.01 -8.10
CA PHE A 226 12.59 9.13 -8.29
C PHE A 226 12.18 10.60 -8.33
N LEU A 227 11.35 10.92 -9.32
CA LEU A 227 10.70 12.22 -9.38
C LEU A 227 9.63 12.30 -8.28
N PRO A 228 9.28 13.52 -7.82
CA PRO A 228 8.20 13.74 -6.88
C PRO A 228 6.90 13.02 -7.26
N GLY A 229 6.49 12.00 -6.49
CA GLY A 229 5.28 11.21 -6.72
C GLY A 229 5.38 10.07 -7.75
N GLU A 230 6.54 9.87 -8.38
CA GLU A 230 6.75 8.84 -9.42
C GLU A 230 6.41 7.43 -8.95
N ALA A 231 6.69 7.10 -7.68
CA ALA A 231 6.49 5.76 -7.16
C ALA A 231 5.00 5.39 -6.98
N GLY A 232 4.09 6.36 -7.09
CA GLY A 232 2.65 6.10 -7.03
C GLY A 232 2.17 5.06 -8.05
N PHE A 233 2.62 5.17 -9.31
CA PHE A 233 2.26 4.21 -10.36
C PHE A 233 2.83 2.82 -10.08
N LEU A 234 4.05 2.73 -9.53
CA LEU A 234 4.66 1.46 -9.14
C LEU A 234 3.84 0.77 -8.03
N ILE A 235 3.40 1.53 -7.01
CA ILE A 235 2.57 0.98 -5.92
C ILE A 235 1.23 0.47 -6.46
N ASP A 236 0.60 1.22 -7.37
CA ASP A 236 -0.66 0.82 -8.01
C ASP A 236 -0.49 -0.49 -8.79
N MET A 237 0.60 -0.60 -9.56
CA MET A 237 0.94 -1.84 -10.26
C MET A 237 1.16 -3.01 -9.30
N LEU A 238 1.86 -2.80 -8.17
CA LEU A 238 2.10 -3.88 -7.20
C LEU A 238 0.81 -4.32 -6.51
N HIS A 239 -0.15 -3.42 -6.27
CA HIS A 239 -1.50 -3.77 -5.81
C HIS A 239 -2.24 -4.65 -6.80
N GLU A 240 -2.18 -4.33 -8.10
CA GLU A 240 -2.78 -5.17 -9.14
C GLU A 240 -2.13 -6.56 -9.17
N VAL A 241 -0.80 -6.64 -9.00
CA VAL A 241 -0.07 -7.91 -8.94
C VAL A 241 -0.44 -8.73 -7.69
N ASP A 242 -0.50 -8.10 -6.51
CA ASP A 242 -0.91 -8.76 -5.26
C ASP A 242 -2.34 -9.30 -5.39
N THR A 243 -3.27 -8.51 -5.93
CA THR A 243 -4.66 -8.93 -6.18
C THR A 243 -4.72 -10.10 -7.17
N TYR A 244 -3.93 -10.07 -8.24
CA TYR A 244 -3.84 -11.17 -9.19
C TYR A 244 -3.35 -12.46 -8.52
N LEU A 245 -2.32 -12.37 -7.67
CA LEU A 245 -1.77 -13.51 -6.94
C LEU A 245 -2.72 -14.04 -5.86
N GLN A 246 -3.50 -13.18 -5.21
CA GLN A 246 -4.55 -13.62 -4.29
C GLN A 246 -5.64 -14.44 -5.00
N LEU A 247 -5.95 -14.13 -6.26
CA LEU A 247 -6.98 -14.83 -7.02
C LEU A 247 -6.46 -16.08 -7.74
N LYS A 248 -5.26 -16.04 -8.30
CA LYS A 248 -4.73 -17.09 -9.19
C LYS A 248 -3.41 -17.70 -8.75
N GLY A 249 -2.68 -17.04 -7.86
CA GLY A 249 -1.37 -17.49 -7.40
C GLY A 249 -1.47 -18.60 -6.37
N THR A 250 -0.50 -19.51 -6.42
CA THR A 250 -0.28 -20.52 -5.37
C THR A 250 0.20 -19.87 -4.07
N GLN A 251 0.10 -20.60 -2.96
CA GLN A 251 0.57 -20.13 -1.65
C GLN A 251 2.07 -19.73 -1.68
N LEU A 252 2.93 -20.56 -2.29
CA LEU A 252 4.36 -20.28 -2.43
C LEU A 252 4.64 -19.03 -3.27
N GLU A 253 3.89 -18.80 -4.35
CA GLU A 253 4.05 -17.59 -5.17
C GLU A 253 3.67 -16.32 -4.42
N ARG A 254 2.63 -16.38 -3.57
CA ARG A 254 2.24 -15.24 -2.71
C ARG A 254 3.30 -14.92 -1.67
N GLU A 255 3.96 -15.93 -1.11
CA GLU A 255 5.05 -15.78 -0.14
C GLU A 255 6.26 -15.06 -0.76
N MET A 256 6.77 -15.60 -1.87
CA MET A 256 7.89 -15.00 -2.59
C MET A 256 7.57 -13.59 -3.09
N ALA A 257 6.33 -13.38 -3.51
CA ALA A 257 5.88 -12.06 -3.94
C ALA A 257 5.86 -11.06 -2.79
N ALA A 258 5.37 -11.46 -1.62
CA ALA A 258 5.33 -10.62 -0.43
C ALA A 258 6.72 -10.13 -0.04
N GLU A 259 7.71 -11.02 -0.05
CA GLU A 259 9.09 -10.66 0.27
C GLU A 259 9.67 -9.64 -0.73
N ILE A 260 9.51 -9.87 -2.04
CA ILE A 260 9.97 -8.93 -3.07
C ILE A 260 9.24 -7.59 -2.95
N ILE A 261 7.93 -7.59 -2.68
CA ILE A 261 7.13 -6.39 -2.49
C ILE A 261 7.65 -5.57 -1.31
N LEU A 262 7.91 -6.20 -0.16
CA LEU A 262 8.45 -5.49 1.02
C LEU A 262 9.80 -4.83 0.73
N HIS A 263 10.68 -5.48 -0.03
CA HIS A 263 11.95 -4.89 -0.45
C HIS A 263 11.78 -3.72 -1.44
N ILE A 264 10.79 -3.80 -2.35
CA ILE A 264 10.45 -2.67 -3.23
C ILE A 264 9.96 -1.48 -2.38
N LEU A 265 9.05 -1.72 -1.44
CA LEU A 265 8.49 -0.68 -0.57
C LEU A 265 9.57 -0.03 0.33
N ASP A 266 10.51 -0.81 0.85
CA ASP A 266 11.67 -0.29 1.58
C ASP A 266 12.48 0.69 0.73
N LYS A 267 12.74 0.36 -0.55
CA LYS A 267 13.48 1.25 -1.46
C LYS A 267 12.69 2.50 -1.84
N VAL A 268 11.37 2.39 -2.02
CA VAL A 268 10.49 3.55 -2.25
C VAL A 268 10.56 4.52 -1.07
N MET A 269 10.51 4.02 0.17
CA MET A 269 10.55 4.85 1.38
C MET A 269 11.93 5.45 1.70
N GLN A 270 13.01 4.98 1.08
CA GLN A 270 14.35 5.57 1.23
C GLN A 270 14.47 6.95 0.55
N ASN A 271 13.60 7.27 -0.41
CA ASN A 271 13.56 8.59 -1.05
C ASN A 271 12.33 9.36 -0.58
N THR A 272 12.52 10.47 0.12
CA THR A 272 11.44 11.28 0.71
C THR A 272 10.54 11.98 -0.30
N GLN A 273 10.90 11.98 -1.59
CA GLN A 273 10.09 12.56 -2.67
C GLN A 273 9.38 11.48 -3.51
N SER A 274 9.61 10.19 -3.26
CA SER A 274 9.03 9.13 -4.09
C SER A 274 7.49 9.16 -4.12
N LEU A 275 6.87 9.61 -3.03
CA LEU A 275 5.44 9.79 -2.85
C LEU A 275 5.10 11.25 -2.56
N ASN A 276 3.95 11.71 -3.02
CA ASN A 276 3.50 13.10 -2.85
C ASN A 276 2.00 13.25 -2.58
N SER A 277 1.26 12.15 -2.44
CA SER A 277 -0.19 12.15 -2.16
C SER A 277 -0.54 11.21 -1.01
N GLN A 278 -1.49 11.64 -0.18
CA GLN A 278 -2.03 10.82 0.93
C GLN A 278 -2.63 9.49 0.43
N GLN A 279 -3.21 9.48 -0.77
CA GLN A 279 -3.75 8.25 -1.37
C GLN A 279 -2.64 7.23 -1.68
N GLN A 280 -1.47 7.68 -2.13
CA GLN A 280 -0.32 6.80 -2.38
C GLN A 280 0.20 6.18 -1.09
N ILE A 281 0.24 6.97 -0.01
CA ILE A 281 0.67 6.52 1.33
C ILE A 281 -0.27 5.45 1.87
N LYS A 282 -1.59 5.69 1.80
CA LYS A 282 -2.62 4.72 2.17
C LYS A 282 -2.45 3.40 1.41
N LYS A 283 -2.25 3.48 0.10
CA LYS A 283 -1.99 2.29 -0.72
C LYS A 283 -0.69 1.58 -0.30
N LEU A 284 0.40 2.31 -0.04
CA LEU A 284 1.65 1.72 0.43
C LEU A 284 1.45 0.89 1.70
N GLN A 285 0.69 1.40 2.66
CA GLN A 285 0.48 0.72 3.93
C GLN A 285 -0.44 -0.50 3.79
N LEU A 286 -1.50 -0.41 2.99
CA LEU A 286 -2.35 -1.56 2.67
C LEU A 286 -1.53 -2.67 2.01
N LEU A 287 -0.63 -2.32 1.09
CA LEU A 287 0.26 -3.29 0.46
C LEU A 287 1.28 -3.88 1.43
N THR A 288 1.83 -3.05 2.33
CA THR A 288 2.77 -3.50 3.39
C THR A 288 2.08 -4.48 4.33
N GLN A 289 0.84 -4.18 4.73
CA GLN A 289 0.01 -5.03 5.59
C GLN A 289 -0.32 -6.35 4.89
N SER A 290 -0.74 -6.32 3.62
CA SER A 290 -1.04 -7.52 2.81
C SER A 290 0.21 -8.41 2.64
N ALA A 291 1.36 -7.80 2.34
CA ALA A 291 2.61 -8.52 2.17
C ALA A 291 3.12 -9.12 3.49
N ALA A 292 3.06 -8.37 4.60
CA ALA A 292 3.35 -8.91 5.93
C ALA A 292 2.45 -10.13 6.23
N LEU A 293 1.14 -9.95 5.98
CA LEU A 293 0.09 -10.96 5.82
C LEU A 293 0.59 -12.31 5.29
N ASN A 294 0.90 -12.27 4.01
CA ASN A 294 1.22 -13.43 3.19
C ASN A 294 2.53 -14.11 3.64
N ARG A 295 3.47 -13.41 4.27
CA ARG A 295 4.74 -14.01 4.73
C ARG A 295 4.54 -14.97 5.91
N GLU A 296 3.78 -14.57 6.92
CA GLU A 296 3.75 -15.28 8.22
C GLU A 296 2.66 -16.34 8.33
N THR A 297 1.55 -16.16 7.62
CA THR A 297 0.52 -17.20 7.47
C THR A 297 1.10 -18.51 6.92
N ILE A 298 2.27 -18.45 6.26
CA ILE A 298 2.92 -19.59 5.62
C ILE A 298 4.11 -20.11 6.44
N ALA A 299 4.86 -19.25 7.15
CA ALA A 299 5.85 -19.69 8.14
C ALA A 299 5.21 -20.55 9.26
N ALA A 300 4.00 -20.19 9.69
CA ALA A 300 3.21 -21.02 10.61
C ALA A 300 2.77 -22.37 10.00
N SER A 301 2.59 -22.43 8.67
CA SER A 301 2.22 -23.66 7.96
C SER A 301 3.39 -24.64 7.78
N GLN A 302 4.61 -24.14 7.58
CA GLN A 302 5.84 -24.94 7.48
C GLN A 302 6.20 -25.57 8.84
N LEU A 303 6.00 -24.82 9.93
CA LEU A 303 6.18 -25.36 11.29
C LEU A 303 5.18 -26.51 11.58
N ALA A 304 3.94 -26.39 11.11
CA ALA A 304 2.93 -27.43 11.25
C ALA A 304 3.23 -28.70 10.42
N THR A 305 3.81 -28.56 9.22
CA THR A 305 4.18 -29.71 8.37
C THR A 305 5.37 -30.49 8.92
N SER A 306 6.31 -29.80 9.57
CA SER A 306 7.43 -30.45 10.28
C SER A 306 6.91 -31.32 11.44
N THR A 307 5.96 -30.84 12.25
CA THR A 307 5.33 -31.64 13.32
C THR A 307 4.50 -32.81 12.78
N SER A 308 3.80 -32.67 11.66
CA SER A 308 3.04 -33.79 11.07
C SER A 308 3.94 -34.88 10.48
N SER A 309 5.10 -34.50 9.91
CA SER A 309 6.10 -35.46 9.43
C SER A 309 6.76 -36.22 10.58
N THR A 310 6.95 -35.57 11.73
CA THR A 310 7.49 -36.19 12.93
C THR A 310 6.49 -37.16 13.58
N SER A 311 5.19 -36.81 13.59
CA SER A 311 4.13 -37.72 14.05
C SER A 311 3.89 -38.90 13.10
N ALA A 312 4.04 -38.70 11.78
CA ALA A 312 3.96 -39.78 10.79
C ALA A 312 5.16 -40.73 10.88
N ALA A 313 6.37 -40.21 11.12
CA ALA A 313 7.57 -41.01 11.37
C ALA A 313 7.48 -41.80 12.70
N ALA A 314 6.92 -41.20 13.76
CA ALA A 314 6.67 -41.87 15.04
C ALA A 314 5.58 -42.96 14.93
N ALA A 315 4.52 -42.72 14.15
CA ALA A 315 3.47 -43.71 13.89
C ALA A 315 3.97 -44.88 13.01
N ALA A 316 4.84 -44.61 12.03
CA ALA A 316 5.48 -45.64 11.21
C ALA A 316 6.48 -46.50 12.01
N ALA A 317 7.21 -45.90 12.94
CA ALA A 317 8.12 -46.63 13.85
C ALA A 317 7.36 -47.52 14.84
N ALA A 318 6.20 -47.09 15.34
CA ALA A 318 5.34 -47.88 16.20
C ALA A 318 4.67 -49.07 15.46
N ALA A 319 4.31 -48.89 14.18
CA ALA A 319 3.75 -49.96 13.35
C ALA A 319 4.79 -51.02 12.94
N ALA A 320 6.07 -50.63 12.76
CA ALA A 320 7.17 -51.55 12.49
C ALA A 320 7.55 -52.39 13.73
N ALA A 321 7.42 -51.84 14.94
CA ALA A 321 7.62 -52.59 16.18
C ALA A 321 6.50 -53.61 16.45
N ALA A 322 5.27 -53.34 16.00
CA ALA A 322 4.13 -54.26 16.16
C ALA A 322 4.10 -55.41 15.13
N THR A 323 4.91 -55.36 14.08
CA THR A 323 5.00 -56.40 13.04
C THR A 323 6.19 -57.35 13.23
N ALA A 324 7.08 -57.09 14.21
CA ALA A 324 8.22 -57.94 14.52
C ALA A 324 7.93 -59.04 15.56
N ASP A 325 6.73 -59.07 16.16
CA ASP A 325 6.42 -59.93 17.31
C ASP A 325 5.49 -61.11 16.96
N ASN A 326 5.67 -61.70 15.77
CA ASN A 326 4.89 -62.89 15.39
C ASN A 326 5.62 -63.83 14.42
N SER A 327 6.80 -64.33 14.82
CA SER A 327 7.31 -65.63 14.33
C SER A 327 8.55 -66.09 15.11
N ALA A 328 8.37 -66.95 16.12
CA ALA A 328 9.20 -68.14 16.36
C ALA A 328 8.82 -68.79 17.71
N ILE A 329 7.98 -69.82 17.63
CA ILE A 329 7.77 -70.82 18.70
C ILE A 329 8.77 -71.95 18.52
N SER A 330 9.19 -72.55 19.65
CA SER A 330 9.88 -73.84 19.87
C SER A 330 11.40 -73.85 19.56
N SER A 331 12.30 -74.24 20.48
CA SER A 331 12.25 -75.45 21.31
C SER A 331 13.30 -75.47 22.46
N ALA A 332 12.88 -76.03 23.60
CA ALA A 332 13.60 -76.84 24.60
C ALA A 332 15.03 -76.51 25.12
N SER A 333 15.07 -76.48 26.46
CA SER A 333 16.01 -77.14 27.39
C SER A 333 17.29 -76.42 27.86
N ALA A 334 17.20 -75.96 29.10
CA ALA A 334 18.08 -76.22 30.25
C ALA A 334 19.58 -75.97 30.12
N SER A 335 20.10 -75.01 30.91
CA SER A 335 20.92 -75.28 32.11
C SER A 335 21.62 -74.00 32.62
N GLY A 336 21.87 -73.93 33.93
CA GLY A 336 23.08 -73.26 34.45
C GLY A 336 22.92 -71.91 35.14
N ALA A 337 22.34 -71.93 36.34
CA ALA A 337 22.79 -71.26 37.57
C ALA A 337 23.68 -69.98 37.54
N SER A 338 23.20 -69.01 38.33
CA SER A 338 23.87 -68.36 39.48
C SER A 338 24.67 -67.05 39.35
N ALA A 339 24.13 -66.06 40.08
CA ALA A 339 24.75 -65.27 41.15
C ALA A 339 25.65 -64.05 40.83
N SER A 340 24.98 -62.91 40.92
CA SER A 340 25.31 -61.68 41.67
C SER A 340 26.61 -61.56 42.48
N ALA A 341 27.15 -60.33 42.37
CA ALA A 341 27.71 -59.45 43.40
C ALA A 341 29.12 -59.75 43.94
N THR A 342 29.96 -58.70 44.03
CA THR A 342 30.26 -57.96 45.28
C THR A 342 31.50 -57.06 45.11
N THR A 343 31.30 -55.74 45.25
CA THR A 343 32.03 -54.75 46.08
C THR A 343 33.53 -54.92 46.39
N THR A 344 34.34 -53.85 46.24
CA THR A 344 35.00 -53.11 47.36
C THR A 344 35.95 -51.97 46.91
N GLN A 345 35.57 -50.74 47.30
CA GLN A 345 36.27 -49.81 48.22
C GLN A 345 37.66 -49.18 47.96
N THR A 346 37.70 -47.90 48.38
CA THR A 346 38.75 -47.16 49.15
C THR A 346 39.93 -46.51 48.38
N GLU A 347 40.41 -45.28 48.66
CA GLU A 347 39.92 -44.13 49.45
C GLU A 347 40.95 -42.95 49.40
N ILE A 348 40.44 -41.73 49.63
CA ILE A 348 40.97 -40.49 50.27
C ILE A 348 42.07 -39.54 49.70
N THR A 349 41.69 -38.26 49.90
CA THR A 349 42.41 -37.06 50.39
C THR A 349 43.02 -36.12 49.36
N SER A 350 42.87 -34.79 49.43
CA SER A 350 42.07 -33.87 50.27
C SER A 350 42.44 -32.44 49.84
N GLY A 351 41.52 -31.47 49.96
CA GLY A 351 41.91 -30.06 50.12
C GLY A 351 40.98 -29.02 49.52
N ALA A 352 40.04 -28.55 50.34
CA ALA A 352 39.06 -27.48 50.19
C ALA A 352 39.68 -26.09 49.80
N ALA A 353 38.96 -25.01 49.46
CA ALA A 353 37.63 -24.59 49.89
C ALA A 353 37.06 -23.41 49.04
N THR A 354 35.72 -23.39 48.92
CA THR A 354 34.78 -22.24 49.02
C THR A 354 34.91 -21.01 48.10
N ALA A 355 33.89 -20.75 47.24
CA ALA A 355 32.68 -19.97 47.57
C ALA A 355 31.97 -19.41 46.30
N ALA A 356 30.66 -19.69 46.21
CA ALA A 356 29.53 -18.94 45.64
C ALA A 356 29.70 -17.94 44.45
N GLY A 357 28.79 -18.05 43.46
CA GLY A 357 28.26 -16.86 42.76
C GLY A 357 27.88 -17.02 41.28
N ASN A 358 26.58 -17.16 41.04
CA ASN A 358 25.79 -16.88 39.83
C ASN A 358 26.42 -16.22 38.57
N ALA A 359 26.02 -16.80 37.43
CA ALA A 359 25.44 -16.17 36.24
C ALA A 359 26.27 -15.30 35.25
N MET A 360 25.93 -15.55 33.99
CA MET A 360 25.86 -14.63 32.84
C MET A 360 27.13 -14.37 32.00
N SER A 361 26.97 -14.66 30.70
CA SER A 361 27.85 -14.31 29.57
C SER A 361 28.19 -12.81 29.50
N PRO A 362 29.21 -12.44 28.70
CA PRO A 362 28.88 -11.52 27.61
C PRO A 362 29.67 -11.67 26.29
N ALA A 363 29.02 -11.15 25.25
CA ALA A 363 29.55 -10.35 24.14
C ALA A 363 30.47 -11.01 23.08
N ARG A 364 29.98 -11.01 21.84
CA ARG A 364 30.81 -10.74 20.66
C ARG A 364 30.20 -9.62 19.82
N SER A 365 30.99 -8.55 19.76
CA SER A 365 30.96 -7.43 18.84
C SER A 365 31.21 -7.86 17.38
N SER A 366 30.52 -7.23 16.43
CA SER A 366 31.05 -7.09 15.07
C SER A 366 30.48 -5.86 14.37
N ALA A 367 31.29 -4.80 14.34
CA ALA A 367 31.27 -3.80 13.28
C ALA A 367 32.23 -4.26 12.17
N THR A 368 32.06 -3.66 10.98
CA THR A 368 32.94 -3.71 9.79
C THR A 368 32.85 -4.93 8.86
N ALA A 369 31.93 -4.87 7.89
CA ALA A 369 32.15 -5.36 6.52
C ALA A 369 31.10 -4.72 5.58
N THR A 370 31.47 -3.64 4.91
CA THR A 370 30.72 -3.09 3.77
C THR A 370 31.61 -3.15 2.52
N ASN A 371 31.00 -3.44 1.36
CA ASN A 371 31.52 -3.27 0.00
C ASN A 371 32.24 -4.42 -0.73
N SER A 372 31.76 -5.67 -0.68
CA SER A 372 32.23 -6.70 -1.63
C SER A 372 31.15 -7.47 -2.41
N ALA A 373 29.87 -7.45 -1.99
CA ALA A 373 28.82 -8.24 -2.65
C ALA A 373 28.16 -7.59 -3.88
N LEU A 374 28.42 -6.31 -4.16
CA LEU A 374 27.77 -5.57 -5.27
C LEU A 374 28.48 -5.75 -6.62
N ALA A 375 29.72 -6.24 -6.64
CA ALA A 375 30.53 -6.34 -7.86
C ALA A 375 30.32 -7.65 -8.64
N THR A 376 29.75 -8.69 -8.02
CA THR A 376 29.63 -10.03 -8.61
C THR A 376 28.38 -10.21 -9.46
N LEU A 377 27.41 -9.29 -9.39
CA LEU A 377 26.15 -9.33 -10.17
C LEU A 377 26.23 -8.64 -11.55
N LEU A 378 27.36 -8.01 -11.91
CA LEU A 378 27.51 -7.27 -13.17
C LEU A 378 28.57 -7.84 -14.13
N ARG A 379 29.09 -9.04 -13.88
CA ARG A 379 29.99 -9.75 -14.80
C ARG A 379 29.29 -10.96 -15.39
N ASN A 380 28.50 -10.73 -16.44
CA ASN A 380 28.44 -11.62 -17.59
C ASN A 380 27.65 -10.93 -18.69
N ASP A 381 28.38 -10.18 -19.52
CA ASP A 381 28.04 -10.02 -20.93
C ASP A 381 29.28 -9.51 -21.67
N GLY A 382 29.83 -10.35 -22.55
CA GLY A 382 30.96 -9.99 -23.41
C GLY A 382 31.60 -11.15 -24.19
N ALA A 383 31.09 -11.35 -25.43
CA ALA A 383 31.83 -11.74 -26.65
C ALA A 383 31.99 -13.23 -27.11
N THR A 384 31.35 -13.48 -28.28
CA THR A 384 31.83 -14.12 -29.53
C THR A 384 31.91 -15.65 -29.76
N LEU A 385 31.12 -16.08 -30.77
CA LEU A 385 31.38 -16.96 -31.94
C LEU A 385 31.91 -18.41 -31.79
N GLY A 386 31.11 -19.36 -32.31
CA GLY A 386 31.57 -20.48 -33.15
C GLY A 386 31.46 -21.91 -32.57
N GLY A 387 30.79 -22.81 -33.30
CA GLY A 387 30.99 -24.26 -33.22
C GLY A 387 29.78 -25.09 -32.77
N GLY A 388 29.26 -25.94 -33.67
CA GLY A 388 28.10 -26.80 -33.43
C GLY A 388 28.36 -28.08 -32.62
N GLY A 389 27.28 -28.73 -32.19
CA GLY A 389 27.31 -30.05 -31.57
C GLY A 389 25.98 -30.39 -30.87
N SER A 390 25.25 -31.33 -31.45
CA SER A 390 23.98 -31.91 -31.00
C SER A 390 24.02 -32.59 -29.63
N GLY A 391 22.95 -32.44 -28.83
CA GLY A 391 22.70 -33.27 -27.64
C GLY A 391 21.40 -32.88 -26.90
N ASN A 392 20.50 -33.86 -26.73
CA ASN A 392 19.17 -33.79 -26.09
C ASN A 392 19.08 -32.93 -24.81
N ALA A 393 18.08 -32.06 -24.73
CA ALA A 393 17.64 -31.42 -23.49
C ALA A 393 16.21 -31.86 -23.12
N VAL A 394 16.15 -32.77 -22.14
CA VAL A 394 14.95 -33.09 -21.37
C VAL A 394 14.57 -31.87 -20.52
N GLY A 395 13.27 -31.54 -20.51
CA GLY A 395 12.73 -30.41 -19.75
C GLY A 395 12.97 -30.56 -18.25
N GLY A 396 13.70 -29.59 -17.69
CA GLY A 396 13.84 -29.39 -16.25
C GLY A 396 13.27 -28.03 -15.87
N SER A 397 12.26 -28.04 -14.99
CA SER A 397 11.72 -26.86 -14.33
C SER A 397 12.84 -26.13 -13.58
N SER A 398 13.13 -24.88 -13.95
CA SER A 398 14.10 -24.06 -13.23
C SER A 398 13.56 -23.69 -11.85
N ILE A 399 14.00 -24.42 -10.85
CA ILE A 399 13.81 -24.10 -9.44
C ILE A 399 14.63 -22.84 -9.11
N LEU A 400 14.04 -21.93 -8.34
CA LEU A 400 14.57 -20.61 -8.04
C LEU A 400 15.76 -20.72 -7.08
N THR A 401 16.93 -20.25 -7.49
CA THR A 401 18.00 -19.84 -6.57
C THR A 401 18.14 -18.33 -6.65
N VAL A 402 17.29 -17.63 -5.90
CA VAL A 402 17.58 -16.25 -5.47
C VAL A 402 18.22 -16.39 -4.11
N ASP A 403 19.44 -15.89 -3.95
CA ASP A 403 20.28 -16.08 -2.77
C ASP A 403 19.53 -15.67 -1.49
N GLU A 404 19.24 -16.64 -0.63
CA GLU A 404 18.39 -16.57 0.58
C GLU A 404 18.92 -15.51 1.57
N ASP A 405 20.23 -15.24 1.54
CA ASP A 405 20.93 -14.24 2.36
C ASP A 405 20.64 -12.78 1.97
N SER A 406 19.99 -12.53 0.83
CA SER A 406 19.68 -11.18 0.34
C SER A 406 18.29 -10.66 0.74
N LEU A 407 17.42 -11.52 1.26
CA LEU A 407 15.99 -11.23 1.48
C LEU A 407 15.54 -11.27 2.95
N SER A 408 16.47 -11.35 3.91
CA SER A 408 16.10 -11.37 5.34
C SER A 408 15.48 -10.04 5.81
N LEU A 409 14.37 -10.14 6.55
CA LEU A 409 13.57 -9.02 7.09
C LEU A 409 14.39 -8.08 8.00
N ASP A 410 15.45 -8.60 8.63
CA ASP A 410 16.41 -7.85 9.45
C ASP A 410 17.12 -6.72 8.68
N ARG A 411 17.07 -6.74 7.33
CA ARG A 411 17.72 -5.78 6.44
C ARG A 411 16.83 -4.67 5.87
N LEU A 412 15.55 -4.59 6.24
CA LEU A 412 14.71 -3.47 5.82
C LEU A 412 15.12 -2.20 6.59
N ASN A 413 15.44 -1.12 5.86
CA ASN A 413 15.99 0.11 6.45
C ASN A 413 14.92 1.12 6.83
N SER A 414 13.79 1.09 6.13
CA SER A 414 12.72 2.09 6.24
C SER A 414 11.52 1.61 7.04
N LEU A 415 11.41 0.30 7.28
CA LEU A 415 10.30 -0.32 7.97
C LEU A 415 10.77 -1.53 8.78
N ARG A 416 10.14 -1.76 9.94
CA ARG A 416 10.29 -2.96 10.76
C ARG A 416 8.93 -3.63 10.88
N ILE A 417 8.87 -4.92 10.61
CA ILE A 417 7.66 -5.72 10.76
C ILE A 417 7.94 -6.78 11.81
N TYR A 418 7.07 -6.87 12.78
CA TYR A 418 7.04 -7.96 13.75
C TYR A 418 5.69 -8.63 13.65
N MET A 419 5.67 -9.96 13.57
CA MET A 419 4.45 -10.73 13.54
C MET A 419 4.60 -11.96 14.43
N THR A 420 3.53 -12.32 15.14
CA THR A 420 3.50 -13.53 15.95
C THR A 420 2.10 -14.09 16.04
N SER A 421 1.99 -15.40 16.18
CA SER A 421 0.71 -16.04 16.51
C SER A 421 0.39 -15.86 18.00
N VAL A 422 -0.89 -15.63 18.30
CA VAL A 422 -1.44 -15.61 19.66
C VAL A 422 -1.75 -17.05 20.05
N LYS A 423 -0.88 -17.66 20.86
CA LYS A 423 -0.98 -19.07 21.24
C LYS A 423 -1.94 -19.33 22.39
N THR A 424 -2.01 -18.41 23.36
CA THR A 424 -2.79 -18.53 24.59
C THR A 424 -3.27 -17.16 25.06
N LEU A 425 -4.36 -17.12 25.83
CA LEU A 425 -4.81 -15.92 26.54
C LEU A 425 -4.66 -16.10 28.06
N PRO A 426 -4.25 -15.04 28.80
CA PRO A 426 -3.88 -13.72 28.32
C PRO A 426 -2.58 -13.74 27.48
N PHE A 427 -2.47 -12.82 26.52
CA PHE A 427 -1.33 -12.71 25.62
C PHE A 427 -0.63 -11.37 25.85
N ASN A 428 0.70 -11.43 26.00
CA ASN A 428 1.54 -10.25 26.21
C ASN A 428 2.67 -10.25 25.19
N LEU A 429 2.81 -9.14 24.47
CA LEU A 429 3.90 -8.90 23.53
C LEU A 429 4.63 -7.62 23.92
N ARG A 430 5.97 -7.68 23.94
CA ARG A 430 6.82 -6.55 24.27
C ARG A 430 7.92 -6.42 23.22
N ILE A 431 8.06 -5.24 22.66
CA ILE A 431 9.06 -4.92 21.64
C ILE A 431 9.79 -3.65 22.09
N TYR A 432 11.12 -3.67 22.04
CA TYR A 432 11.97 -2.65 22.64
C TYR A 432 13.00 -2.11 21.64
N GLY A 433 13.41 -0.85 21.83
CA GLY A 433 14.68 -0.34 21.31
C GLY A 433 14.79 -0.36 19.78
N ASP A 434 15.91 -0.87 19.28
CA ASP A 434 16.28 -0.82 17.86
C ASP A 434 15.31 -1.55 16.92
N ASP A 435 14.54 -2.51 17.45
CA ASP A 435 13.52 -3.26 16.71
C ASP A 435 12.31 -2.38 16.31
N LEU A 436 12.16 -1.24 16.99
CA LEU A 436 11.12 -0.23 16.76
C LEU A 436 11.69 1.17 16.52
N PHE A 437 12.93 1.25 16.03
CA PHE A 437 13.63 2.53 15.81
C PHE A 437 13.70 3.41 17.07
N ALA A 438 13.93 2.80 18.24
CA ALA A 438 13.95 3.39 19.59
C ALA A 438 12.60 3.62 20.27
N ASP A 439 11.47 3.40 19.58
CA ASP A 439 10.16 3.40 20.22
C ASP A 439 9.95 2.06 20.98
N GLN A 440 9.00 2.03 21.92
CA GLN A 440 8.68 0.80 22.67
C GLN A 440 7.19 0.50 22.57
N LEU A 441 6.86 -0.79 22.49
CA LEU A 441 5.47 -1.25 22.41
C LEU A 441 5.23 -2.40 23.36
N TYR A 442 4.14 -2.28 24.10
CA TYR A 442 3.57 -3.32 24.95
C TYR A 442 2.14 -3.56 24.50
N MET A 443 1.84 -4.78 24.08
CA MET A 443 0.49 -5.21 23.70
C MET A 443 0.02 -6.23 24.72
N ASP A 444 -1.13 -5.97 25.33
CA ASP A 444 -1.76 -6.86 26.29
C ASP A 444 -3.18 -7.20 25.82
N ILE A 445 -3.45 -8.50 25.70
CA ILE A 445 -4.74 -9.04 25.30
C ILE A 445 -5.23 -9.92 26.45
N GLY A 446 -6.32 -9.49 27.07
CA GLY A 446 -6.95 -10.17 28.19
C GLY A 446 -7.75 -11.40 27.78
N LEU A 447 -8.34 -12.04 28.78
CA LEU A 447 -9.30 -13.14 28.55
C LEU A 447 -10.58 -12.58 27.93
N SER A 448 -10.89 -13.03 26.71
CA SER A 448 -12.12 -12.66 26.01
C SER A 448 -12.80 -13.90 25.46
N ASN A 449 -14.07 -14.11 25.81
CA ASN A 449 -14.87 -15.23 25.30
C ASN A 449 -14.94 -15.22 23.77
N ARG A 450 -14.99 -14.04 23.15
CA ARG A 450 -14.96 -13.90 21.68
C ARG A 450 -13.66 -14.43 21.10
N LEU A 451 -12.52 -14.07 21.70
CA LEU A 451 -11.21 -14.52 21.23
C LEU A 451 -11.01 -16.02 21.48
N LEU A 452 -11.44 -16.54 22.63
CA LEU A 452 -11.40 -17.97 22.94
C LEU A 452 -12.17 -18.79 21.89
N ASN A 453 -13.37 -18.34 21.50
CA ASN A 453 -14.17 -18.99 20.46
C ASN A 453 -13.49 -18.94 19.08
N ILE A 454 -12.81 -17.84 18.74
CA ILE A 454 -12.06 -17.71 17.48
C ILE A 454 -10.85 -18.64 17.50
N MET A 455 -10.07 -18.63 18.59
CA MET A 455 -8.87 -19.45 18.74
C MET A 455 -9.16 -20.96 18.73
N ALA A 456 -10.39 -21.37 19.04
CA ALA A 456 -10.81 -22.77 18.94
C ALA A 456 -10.77 -23.31 17.49
N ASN A 457 -11.06 -22.45 16.51
CA ASN A 457 -11.22 -22.83 15.10
C ASN A 457 -10.23 -22.13 14.15
N SER A 458 -9.48 -21.15 14.63
CA SER A 458 -8.63 -20.29 13.81
C SER A 458 -7.39 -19.83 14.58
N THR A 459 -6.37 -19.45 13.84
CA THR A 459 -5.17 -18.84 14.45
C THR A 459 -5.30 -17.33 14.40
N ILE A 460 -4.96 -16.65 15.50
CA ILE A 460 -4.92 -15.19 15.55
C ILE A 460 -3.46 -14.75 15.42
N PHE A 461 -3.20 -13.79 14.54
CA PHE A 461 -1.89 -13.19 14.36
C PHE A 461 -1.91 -11.74 14.82
N ALA A 462 -0.92 -11.37 15.64
CA ALA A 462 -0.63 -9.99 15.99
C ALA A 462 0.49 -9.47 15.10
N SER A 463 0.25 -8.36 14.41
CA SER A 463 1.20 -7.67 13.55
C SER A 463 1.51 -6.29 14.10
N VAL A 464 2.79 -5.93 14.09
CA VAL A 464 3.30 -4.60 14.45
C VAL A 464 4.19 -4.12 13.31
N ILE A 465 3.88 -2.96 12.76
CA ILE A 465 4.64 -2.35 11.67
C ILE A 465 5.08 -0.95 12.11
N SER A 466 6.39 -0.71 12.15
CA SER A 466 6.96 0.60 12.44
C SER A 466 7.63 1.18 11.21
N TYR A 467 7.32 2.42 10.90
CA TYR A 467 7.86 3.13 9.74
C TYR A 467 8.84 4.21 10.17
N LYS A 468 10.05 4.15 9.61
CA LYS A 468 11.12 5.11 9.93
C LYS A 468 10.83 6.51 9.39
N ASN A 469 10.49 6.60 8.11
CA ASN A 469 10.42 7.88 7.38
C ASN A 469 9.03 8.20 6.80
N LEU A 470 7.97 7.48 7.20
CA LEU A 470 6.65 7.67 6.61
C LEU A 470 6.09 9.08 6.83
N LYS A 471 6.39 9.69 7.98
CA LYS A 471 6.06 11.09 8.31
C LYS A 471 6.58 12.09 7.26
N SER A 472 7.69 11.81 6.58
CA SER A 472 8.29 12.72 5.59
C SER A 472 7.43 12.93 4.33
N PHE A 473 6.52 12.00 4.04
CA PHE A 473 5.60 12.07 2.91
C PHE A 473 4.28 12.77 3.25
N LEU A 474 4.04 13.04 4.53
CA LEU A 474 2.79 13.63 5.01
C LEU A 474 2.88 15.17 5.09
N PRO A 475 1.73 15.88 5.00
CA PRO A 475 1.67 17.31 5.27
C PRO A 475 2.32 17.66 6.61
N LYS A 476 3.07 18.78 6.62
CA LYS A 476 3.73 19.26 7.84
C LYS A 476 2.73 19.76 8.88
N THR A 477 1.62 20.33 8.44
CA THR A 477 0.60 20.95 9.29
C THR A 477 -0.77 20.52 8.77
N TYR A 478 -1.65 20.12 9.69
CA TYR A 478 -3.03 19.80 9.39
C TYR A 478 -3.95 20.83 10.02
N TYR A 479 -4.95 21.27 9.25
CA TYR A 479 -5.96 22.23 9.66
C TYR A 479 -7.33 21.53 9.66
N THR A 480 -7.98 21.43 10.81
CA THR A 480 -9.37 20.95 10.90
C THR A 480 -10.29 22.17 10.95
N ARG A 481 -11.22 22.30 10.00
CA ARG A 481 -12.27 23.33 10.02
C ARG A 481 -13.64 22.64 10.07
N GLY A 482 -14.32 22.62 11.22
CA GLY A 482 -15.76 22.36 11.28
C GLY A 482 -16.32 21.56 12.47
N SER A 483 -17.00 22.29 13.38
CA SER A 483 -18.08 21.88 14.31
C SER A 483 -17.79 21.17 15.65
N ASP A 484 -16.54 20.84 16.01
CA ASP A 484 -16.19 20.26 17.32
C ASP A 484 -15.28 21.21 18.13
N PRO A 485 -15.62 21.62 19.38
CA PRO A 485 -14.79 22.53 20.19
C PRO A 485 -13.39 22.01 20.57
N LYS A 486 -13.03 20.78 20.17
CA LYS A 486 -11.70 20.17 20.31
C LYS A 486 -10.82 20.30 19.06
N GLU A 487 -11.24 21.05 18.06
CA GLU A 487 -10.45 21.35 16.85
C GLU A 487 -9.20 22.16 17.18
N SER A 488 -8.03 21.58 16.91
CA SER A 488 -6.75 22.27 17.05
C SER A 488 -5.85 21.89 15.89
N ASP A 489 -5.18 22.88 15.32
CA ASP A 489 -4.11 22.67 14.34
C ASP A 489 -3.06 21.74 14.94
N TYR A 490 -2.60 20.76 14.15
CA TYR A 490 -1.63 19.78 14.64
C TYR A 490 -0.51 19.46 13.65
N ILE A 491 0.59 19.01 14.24
CA ILE A 491 1.82 18.58 13.55
C ILE A 491 2.16 17.19 14.05
N LEU A 492 2.53 16.28 13.16
CA LEU A 492 2.99 14.94 13.55
C LEU A 492 4.40 15.03 14.15
N ALA A 493 4.57 14.56 15.39
CA ALA A 493 5.78 14.71 16.17
C ALA A 493 6.65 13.45 16.15
N SER A 494 6.04 12.28 16.26
CA SER A 494 6.72 10.98 16.29
C SER A 494 6.75 10.28 14.93
N ARG A 495 7.40 9.11 14.90
CA ARG A 495 7.19 8.09 13.86
C ARG A 495 5.77 7.54 13.92
N ILE A 496 5.40 6.81 12.87
CA ILE A 496 4.10 6.18 12.71
C ILE A 496 4.24 4.69 12.96
N LEU A 497 3.36 4.16 13.81
CA LEU A 497 3.30 2.76 14.16
C LEU A 497 1.91 2.21 13.85
N GLN A 498 1.85 0.97 13.38
CA GLN A 498 0.60 0.26 13.11
C GLN A 498 0.56 -1.05 13.87
N THR A 499 -0.58 -1.37 14.45
CA THR A 499 -0.85 -2.69 15.01
C THR A 499 -2.15 -3.25 14.48
N TRP A 500 -2.17 -4.55 14.21
CA TRP A 500 -3.34 -5.23 13.69
C TRP A 500 -3.44 -6.64 14.24
N LEU A 501 -4.67 -7.09 14.47
CA LEU A 501 -4.98 -8.47 14.77
C LEU A 501 -5.70 -9.10 13.58
N PHE A 502 -5.21 -10.22 13.10
CA PHE A 502 -5.81 -10.94 11.98
C PHE A 502 -6.25 -12.33 12.41
N GLN A 503 -7.37 -12.77 11.86
CA GLN A 503 -7.81 -14.16 11.95
C GLN A 503 -7.38 -14.89 10.68
N SER A 504 -6.68 -16.01 10.82
CA SER A 504 -6.38 -16.92 9.73
C SER A 504 -7.12 -18.24 9.94
N ASN A 505 -7.98 -18.59 8.98
CA ASN A 505 -8.68 -19.87 8.92
C ASN A 505 -8.02 -20.75 7.85
N ARG A 506 -7.73 -21.99 8.22
CA ARG A 506 -7.01 -22.99 7.41
C ARG A 506 -7.76 -23.42 6.13
N SER A 507 -9.05 -23.08 6.02
CA SER A 507 -9.94 -23.58 4.95
C SER A 507 -10.53 -22.52 4.02
N ASN A 508 -10.28 -21.21 4.21
CA ASN A 508 -10.71 -20.17 3.27
C ASN A 508 -9.98 -18.83 3.49
N ASP A 509 -9.15 -18.46 2.52
CA ASP A 509 -8.20 -17.32 2.49
C ASP A 509 -8.84 -15.91 2.40
N ASN A 510 -10.15 -15.78 2.62
CA ASN A 510 -10.90 -14.60 2.15
C ASN A 510 -11.32 -13.59 3.24
N LEU A 511 -11.09 -13.85 4.52
CA LEU A 511 -11.42 -12.89 5.58
C LEU A 511 -10.15 -12.27 6.17
N ARG A 512 -9.64 -11.24 5.49
CA ARG A 512 -8.45 -10.45 5.89
C ARG A 512 -8.82 -9.17 6.65
N GLU A 513 -10.01 -9.14 7.25
CA GLU A 513 -10.44 -7.98 8.04
C GLU A 513 -9.78 -8.00 9.42
N PRO A 514 -9.23 -6.87 9.89
CA PRO A 514 -8.71 -6.76 11.24
C PRO A 514 -9.79 -7.07 12.28
N LEU A 515 -9.41 -7.77 13.34
CA LEU A 515 -10.31 -8.08 14.44
C LEU A 515 -10.49 -6.86 15.35
N ASP A 516 -11.73 -6.38 15.43
CA ASP A 516 -12.10 -5.31 16.36
C ASP A 516 -12.40 -5.83 17.75
N LEU A 517 -11.64 -5.37 18.72
CA LEU A 517 -11.80 -5.70 20.12
C LEU A 517 -12.07 -4.45 20.94
N PRO A 518 -12.94 -4.54 21.97
CA PRO A 518 -13.17 -3.44 22.89
C PRO A 518 -11.91 -3.18 23.73
N PHE A 519 -11.74 -1.95 24.22
CA PHE A 519 -10.56 -1.52 24.97
C PHE A 519 -10.34 -2.34 26.26
N GLU A 520 -11.41 -2.86 26.85
CA GLU A 520 -11.37 -3.73 28.02
C GLU A 520 -10.83 -5.13 27.72
N ALA A 521 -10.99 -5.62 26.47
CA ALA A 521 -10.46 -6.92 26.07
C ALA A 521 -8.94 -6.86 25.79
N GLY A 522 -8.40 -5.67 25.58
CA GLY A 522 -6.96 -5.45 25.49
C GLY A 522 -6.62 -4.09 24.88
N HIS A 523 -5.37 -3.68 25.04
CA HIS A 523 -4.87 -2.38 24.61
C HIS A 523 -3.40 -2.48 24.21
N VAL A 524 -2.93 -1.45 23.49
CA VAL A 524 -1.51 -1.22 23.26
C VAL A 524 -1.05 -0.03 24.08
N GLU A 525 0.07 -0.19 24.78
CA GLU A 525 0.83 0.87 25.41
C GLU A 525 2.10 1.11 24.59
N ILE A 526 2.21 2.31 24.03
CA ILE A 526 3.30 2.70 23.13
C ILE A 526 4.05 3.86 23.77
N ILE A 527 5.37 3.76 23.86
CA ILE A 527 6.23 4.85 24.32
C ILE A 527 6.95 5.42 23.09
N PHE A 528 6.53 6.60 22.68
CA PHE A 528 7.09 7.31 21.53
C PHE A 528 8.18 8.28 21.98
N GLN A 529 9.33 8.20 21.33
CA GLN A 529 10.35 9.23 21.39
C GLN A 529 10.16 10.18 20.19
N HIS A 530 9.71 11.40 20.44
CA HIS A 530 9.44 12.37 19.38
C HIS A 530 10.59 13.36 19.20
N GLU A 531 10.89 13.68 17.94
CA GLU A 531 12.04 14.50 17.52
C GLU A 531 11.89 15.97 17.93
N VAL A 532 10.66 16.45 18.00
CA VAL A 532 10.33 17.84 18.33
C VAL A 532 9.77 17.88 19.74
N ALA A 533 10.51 18.50 20.66
CA ALA A 533 9.97 18.84 21.97
C ALA A 533 8.98 20.01 21.83
N PRO A 534 7.82 19.97 22.50
CA PRO A 534 6.93 21.11 22.57
C PRO A 534 7.68 22.29 23.20
N LYS A 535 7.62 23.45 22.56
CA LYS A 535 8.08 24.69 23.19
C LYS A 535 7.17 24.99 24.38
N GLU A 536 7.77 25.39 25.51
CA GLU A 536 7.01 25.69 26.73
C GLU A 536 5.87 26.68 26.44
N GLY A 537 4.64 26.31 26.82
CA GLY A 537 3.47 27.20 26.83
C GLY A 537 2.48 27.08 25.66
N ASP A 538 2.94 26.72 24.44
CA ASP A 538 2.08 26.85 23.24
C ASP A 538 1.56 25.52 22.66
N TRP A 539 2.36 24.45 22.73
CA TRP A 539 2.05 23.17 22.10
C TRP A 539 2.05 22.04 23.13
N VAL A 540 1.10 21.11 23.00
CA VAL A 540 0.98 19.93 23.88
C VAL A 540 1.03 18.68 23.02
N ALA A 541 1.78 17.67 23.46
CA ALA A 541 1.80 16.37 22.82
C ALA A 541 0.50 15.60 23.10
N VAL A 542 -0.11 15.03 22.08
CA VAL A 542 -1.38 14.28 22.19
C VAL A 542 -1.28 13.02 21.34
N CYS A 543 -1.71 11.89 21.89
CA CYS A 543 -1.75 10.63 21.15
C CYS A 543 -2.90 10.66 20.14
N GLY A 544 -2.60 10.35 18.88
CA GLY A 544 -3.56 10.20 17.79
C GLY A 544 -3.74 8.74 17.40
N HIS A 545 -4.99 8.35 17.12
CA HIS A 545 -5.37 7.05 16.59
C HIS A 545 -6.16 7.21 15.29
N ASP A 546 -5.88 6.33 14.33
CA ASP A 546 -6.69 6.18 13.12
C ASP A 546 -6.90 4.69 12.81
N TYR A 547 -8.17 4.29 12.81
CA TYR A 547 -8.58 2.92 12.53
C TYR A 547 -8.39 2.50 11.06
N LYS A 548 -8.40 3.43 10.11
CA LYS A 548 -8.35 3.13 8.66
C LYS A 548 -7.02 3.44 8.00
N ALA A 549 -6.04 3.93 8.76
CA ALA A 549 -4.80 4.47 8.20
C ALA A 549 -5.11 5.46 7.06
N SER A 550 -6.15 6.30 7.25
CA SER A 550 -6.69 7.21 6.25
C SER A 550 -5.79 8.43 6.05
N PHE A 551 -5.04 8.85 7.09
CA PHE A 551 -4.17 10.04 7.09
C PHE A 551 -4.87 11.33 6.63
N GLU A 552 -6.20 11.32 6.63
CA GLU A 552 -7.05 12.49 6.48
C GLU A 552 -6.94 13.32 7.77
N SER A 553 -7.55 14.51 7.81
CA SER A 553 -7.56 15.35 9.01
C SER A 553 -8.50 14.80 10.09
N THR A 554 -8.35 13.52 10.44
CA THR A 554 -9.33 12.68 11.15
C THR A 554 -8.73 11.95 12.34
N TRP A 555 -7.46 12.22 12.70
CA TRP A 555 -6.82 11.60 13.86
C TRP A 555 -7.64 11.83 15.14
N ARG A 556 -8.05 10.72 15.74
CA ARG A 556 -8.87 10.68 16.95
C ARG A 556 -7.95 10.69 18.17
N SER A 557 -8.00 11.75 18.96
CA SER A 557 -7.26 11.84 20.23
C SER A 557 -8.08 11.41 21.44
N ASP A 558 -9.40 11.26 21.30
CA ASP A 558 -10.35 10.83 22.33
C ASP A 558 -10.23 9.35 22.68
N LEU A 559 -9.75 8.54 21.74
CA LEU A 559 -9.63 7.08 21.88
C LEU A 559 -8.36 6.65 22.62
N CYS A 560 -7.41 7.55 22.81
CA CYS A 560 -6.12 7.26 23.42
C CYS A 560 -5.92 8.06 24.70
N ILE A 561 -5.37 7.40 25.73
CA ILE A 561 -4.91 8.08 26.94
C ILE A 561 -3.47 8.55 26.70
N THR A 562 -3.24 9.85 26.84
CA THR A 562 -1.92 10.47 26.69
C THR A 562 -1.28 10.68 28.07
N LYS A 563 -0.06 10.17 28.27
CA LYS A 563 0.77 10.39 29.46
C LYS A 563 2.12 10.97 29.06
N HIS A 564 2.45 12.15 29.58
CA HIS A 564 3.75 12.77 29.36
C HIS A 564 4.77 12.20 30.33
N LEU A 565 5.77 11.48 29.83
CA LEU A 565 6.86 10.96 30.66
C LEU A 565 8.01 11.97 30.74
N MET A 566 8.35 12.60 29.62
CA MET A 566 9.34 13.67 29.48
C MET A 566 8.91 14.64 28.39
N ALA A 567 9.66 15.74 28.20
CA ALA A 567 9.37 16.72 27.15
C ALA A 567 9.36 16.12 25.73
N ASN A 568 10.18 15.10 25.46
CA ASN A 568 10.30 14.42 24.17
C ASN A 568 9.83 12.94 24.20
N ILE A 569 9.21 12.51 25.30
CA ILE A 569 8.74 11.13 25.48
C ILE A 569 7.30 11.13 25.95
N THR A 570 6.43 10.59 25.10
CA THR A 570 5.00 10.48 25.36
C THR A 570 4.58 9.02 25.33
N ARG A 571 3.82 8.60 26.34
CA ARG A 571 3.22 7.28 26.45
C ARG A 571 1.75 7.35 26.03
N CYS A 572 1.38 6.51 25.08
CA CYS A 572 0.06 6.40 24.51
C CYS A 572 -0.56 5.05 24.85
N ILE A 573 -1.75 5.05 25.46
CA ILE A 573 -2.53 3.84 25.72
C ILE A 573 -3.75 3.88 24.82
N CYS A 574 -3.84 2.97 23.86
CA CYS A 574 -4.79 3.02 22.75
C CYS A 574 -5.42 1.65 22.46
N PRO A 575 -6.50 1.57 21.64
CA PRO A 575 -7.09 0.31 21.20
C PRO A 575 -6.08 -0.59 20.48
N LEU A 576 -6.29 -1.91 20.46
CA LEU A 576 -5.33 -2.89 19.93
C LEU A 576 -5.02 -2.78 18.42
N SER A 577 -5.99 -2.38 17.62
CA SER A 577 -5.88 -2.30 16.16
C SER A 577 -5.95 -0.85 15.69
N GLY A 578 -5.04 -0.48 14.79
CA GLY A 578 -5.03 0.83 14.15
C GLY A 578 -3.63 1.37 13.89
N THR A 579 -3.60 2.65 13.55
CA THR A 579 -2.39 3.43 13.34
C THR A 579 -2.27 4.46 14.45
N TYR A 580 -1.05 4.67 14.96
CA TYR A 580 -0.76 5.53 16.10
C TYR A 580 0.36 6.51 15.77
N VAL A 581 0.23 7.71 16.32
CA VAL A 581 1.20 8.79 16.21
C VAL A 581 1.07 9.75 17.38
N VAL A 582 2.15 10.42 17.77
CA VAL A 582 2.11 11.59 18.66
C VAL A 582 1.97 12.83 17.81
N MET A 583 0.96 13.65 18.10
CA MET A 583 0.70 14.93 17.48
C MET A 583 1.05 16.05 18.46
N LEU A 584 1.58 17.16 17.98
CA LEU A 584 1.64 18.41 18.74
C LEU A 584 0.40 19.21 18.37
N THR A 585 -0.45 19.51 19.35
CA THR A 585 -1.64 20.36 19.19
C THR A 585 -1.43 21.68 19.93
N LYS A 586 -2.02 22.77 19.41
CA LYS A 586 -1.97 24.06 20.12
C LYS A 586 -2.89 24.03 21.33
N ARG A 587 -2.41 24.45 22.49
CA ARG A 587 -3.19 24.45 23.74
C ARG A 587 -4.35 25.43 23.65
N ASN A 588 -5.58 24.93 23.61
CA ASN A 588 -6.76 25.79 23.74
C ASN A 588 -7.01 26.03 25.24
N ASN A 589 -6.53 27.15 25.79
CA ASN A 589 -6.68 27.51 27.21
C ASN A 589 -8.14 27.74 27.65
N ASN A 590 -9.12 27.54 26.76
CA ASN A 590 -10.54 27.74 27.02
C ASN A 590 -11.35 26.46 27.24
N SER A 591 -10.70 25.33 27.57
CA SER A 591 -11.43 24.16 28.05
C SER A 591 -11.91 24.41 29.49
N GLN A 592 -13.03 25.13 29.65
CA GLN A 592 -13.88 24.91 30.82
C GLN A 592 -14.21 23.41 30.90
N PRO A 593 -14.31 22.84 32.11
CA PRO A 593 -14.73 21.46 32.27
C PRO A 593 -16.11 21.31 31.64
N VAL A 594 -16.17 20.64 30.48
CA VAL A 594 -17.44 20.22 29.88
C VAL A 594 -18.06 19.24 30.86
N SER A 595 -19.08 19.71 31.56
CA SER A 595 -20.00 18.91 32.33
C SER A 595 -20.43 17.68 31.52
N PRO A 596 -20.53 16.49 32.13
CA PRO A 596 -20.81 15.26 31.42
C PRO A 596 -22.03 15.44 30.52
N THR A 597 -21.83 15.06 29.25
CA THR A 597 -22.80 15.04 28.16
C THR A 597 -24.20 14.75 28.72
N GLN A 598 -25.07 15.75 28.72
CA GLN A 598 -26.47 15.53 29.06
C GLN A 598 -26.98 14.42 28.15
N ARG A 599 -27.44 13.33 28.78
CA ARG A 599 -28.16 12.23 28.11
C ARG A 599 -29.15 12.84 27.12
N PRO A 600 -29.41 12.23 25.95
CA PRO A 600 -30.31 12.79 24.93
C PRO A 600 -31.77 12.68 25.39
N LEU A 601 -32.12 13.43 26.44
CA LEU A 601 -33.44 13.55 27.04
C LEU A 601 -34.44 14.00 25.98
N PHE A 602 -33.99 14.83 25.02
CA PHE A 602 -34.80 15.27 23.89
C PHE A 602 -35.25 14.10 23.00
N VAL A 603 -34.38 13.12 22.72
CA VAL A 603 -34.72 11.94 21.89
C VAL A 603 -35.68 11.02 22.64
N ILE A 604 -35.47 10.85 23.95
CA ILE A 604 -36.34 10.03 24.80
C ILE A 604 -37.73 10.68 24.94
N ILE A 605 -37.79 11.98 25.17
CA ILE A 605 -39.05 12.75 25.25
C ILE A 605 -39.77 12.74 23.89
N SER A 606 -39.04 12.91 22.78
CA SER A 606 -39.59 12.80 21.43
C SER A 606 -40.20 11.42 21.17
N CYS A 607 -39.51 10.35 21.55
CA CYS A 607 -40.00 8.98 21.40
C CYS A 607 -41.23 8.71 22.29
N ALA A 608 -41.23 9.20 23.53
CA ALA A 608 -42.37 9.06 24.44
C ALA A 608 -43.59 9.86 23.95
N CYS A 609 -43.37 11.05 23.41
CA CYS A 609 -44.44 11.88 22.84
C CYS A 609 -45.02 11.26 21.56
N GLY A 610 -44.16 10.66 20.71
CA GLY A 610 -44.60 9.90 19.52
C GLY A 610 -45.42 8.67 19.88
N LEU A 611 -45.04 7.92 20.92
CA LEU A 611 -45.82 6.79 21.42
C LEU A 611 -47.18 7.24 21.97
N LEU A 612 -47.22 8.32 22.76
CA LEU A 612 -48.47 8.90 23.26
C LEU A 612 -49.40 9.35 22.13
N GLN A 613 -48.86 10.01 21.09
CA GLN A 613 -49.65 10.39 19.91
C GLN A 613 -50.22 9.16 19.20
N SER A 614 -49.42 8.12 19.00
CA SER A 614 -49.89 6.89 18.35
C SER A 614 -50.98 6.15 19.17
N CYS A 615 -50.84 6.08 20.50
CA CYS A 615 -51.86 5.50 21.38
C CYS A 615 -53.16 6.31 21.37
N SER A 616 -53.07 7.65 21.40
CA SER A 616 -54.26 8.50 21.34
C SER A 616 -55.00 8.38 20.00
N ALA A 617 -54.28 8.27 18.88
CA ALA A 617 -54.88 7.99 17.58
C ALA A 617 -55.58 6.61 17.55
N PHE A 618 -54.99 5.59 18.16
CA PHE A 618 -55.60 4.25 18.23
C PHE A 618 -56.87 4.23 19.08
N LEU A 619 -56.89 4.96 20.21
CA LEU A 619 -58.08 5.09 21.08
C LEU A 619 -59.22 5.86 20.40
N ILE A 620 -58.92 6.81 19.51
CA ILE A 620 -59.93 7.52 18.72
C ILE A 620 -60.45 6.63 17.59
N LEU A 621 -59.59 5.83 16.97
CA LEU A 621 -59.97 4.96 15.84
C LEU A 621 -60.69 3.69 16.29
N LEU A 622 -60.45 3.18 17.50
CA LEU A 622 -61.11 2.00 18.07
C LEU A 622 -62.65 2.09 18.05
N PRO A 623 -63.31 3.14 18.57
CA PRO A 623 -64.77 3.25 18.52
C PRO A 623 -65.30 3.49 17.10
N ILE A 624 -64.52 4.11 16.21
CA ILE A 624 -64.89 4.27 14.79
C ILE A 624 -64.85 2.91 14.07
N TRP A 625 -63.89 2.06 14.42
CA TRP A 625 -63.74 0.72 13.89
C TRP A 625 -64.82 -0.24 14.41
N PHE A 626 -65.17 -0.15 15.70
CA PHE A 626 -66.27 -0.93 16.27
C PHE A 626 -67.66 -0.46 15.82
N ASN A 627 -67.84 0.83 15.50
CA ASN A 627 -69.12 1.36 15.00
C ASN A 627 -69.28 1.24 13.47
N ARG A 628 -68.23 0.85 12.73
CA ARG A 628 -68.37 0.40 11.34
C ARG A 628 -68.94 -1.03 11.35
N LYS A 629 -70.26 -1.13 11.51
CA LYS A 629 -71.00 -2.29 11.02
C LYS A 629 -70.76 -2.36 9.51
N CYS A 630 -70.23 -3.49 9.05
CA CYS A 630 -70.13 -3.81 7.64
C CYS A 630 -71.49 -3.57 6.97
N ALA A 631 -71.50 -2.69 5.98
CA ALA A 631 -72.46 -2.71 4.89
C ALA A 631 -71.74 -3.24 3.66
#